data_AF-A0AAD9GKA0-F1
#
_entry.id   AF-A0AAD9GKA0-F1
#
_cell.length_a   1.000
_cell.length_b   1.000
_cell.length_c   1.000
_cell.angle_alpha   90.00
_cell.angle_beta   90.00
_cell.angle_gamma   90.00
#
_symmetry.space_group_name_H-M   'P 1'
#
loop_
_entity.id
_entity.type
_entity.pdbx_description
1 polymer ?
#
loop_
_entity_poly.entity_id
_entity_poly.type
_entity_poly.pdbx_seq_one_letter_code
_entity_poly.pdbx_strand_id
1 'polypeptide(L)'
;MERPLLEVLGRHLDRELELRIESHGIFLRPDRNRPFLWNLRSQVCDFDNERRLLIKLSDTGRVVAVVQRSLEVALEILNLQDSEESISWRSAFQQERDEWMGQIMLLLSNDQRMKMEIGDENQSVEILTRLRYGMERYGEVLSPEELNVMSDAFDAVICRSNVVLVEVPRWFATSKHEWFGSQATFVMKLKDNLFMMWTYG
;
A
#
# COMPACT_ATOMS: atom_id res chain seq x y z
N MET A 1 14.30 0.73 12.45
CA MET A 1 14.49 0.41 11.02
C MET A 1 13.21 -0.30 10.62
N GLU A 2 12.37 0.37 9.83
CA GLU A 2 11.05 -0.13 9.46
C GLU A 2 11.25 -1.23 8.41
N ARG A 3 10.63 -2.40 8.62
CA ARG A 3 10.70 -3.49 7.65
C ARG A 3 9.60 -3.31 6.60
N PRO A 4 9.92 -3.44 5.29
CA PRO A 4 8.92 -3.37 4.24
C PRO A 4 7.93 -4.54 4.33
N LEU A 5 6.66 -4.29 3.97
CA LEU A 5 5.53 -5.24 4.04
C LEU A 5 5.68 -6.46 3.11
N LEU A 6 6.78 -6.56 2.36
CA LEU A 6 7.09 -7.66 1.45
C LEU A 6 8.34 -8.45 1.86
N GLU A 7 9.03 -8.05 2.93
CA GLU A 7 10.36 -8.61 3.20
C GLU A 7 10.30 -10.09 3.58
N VAL A 8 9.36 -10.49 4.45
CA VAL A 8 9.24 -11.89 4.89
C VAL A 8 8.49 -12.69 3.84
N LEU A 9 7.34 -12.20 3.37
CA LEU A 9 6.55 -12.91 2.36
C LEU A 9 7.28 -13.07 1.03
N GLY A 10 7.94 -12.02 0.54
CA GLY A 10 8.69 -12.07 -0.71
C GLY A 10 9.77 -13.14 -0.67
N ARG A 11 10.50 -13.28 0.44
CA ARG A 11 11.50 -14.35 0.62
C ARG A 11 10.90 -15.75 0.66
N HIS A 12 9.75 -15.92 1.33
CA HIS A 12 9.08 -17.23 1.39
C HIS A 12 8.53 -17.62 0.01
N LEU A 13 7.90 -16.69 -0.70
CA LEU A 13 7.41 -16.87 -2.06
C LEU A 13 8.55 -17.21 -3.02
N ASP A 14 9.63 -16.42 -3.01
CA ASP A 14 10.81 -16.64 -3.87
C ASP A 14 11.39 -18.05 -3.66
N ARG A 15 11.59 -18.45 -2.39
CA ARG A 15 12.18 -19.74 -2.02
C ARG A 15 11.30 -20.93 -2.43
N GLU A 16 10.00 -20.90 -2.18
CA GLU A 16 9.11 -22.01 -2.53
C GLU A 16 8.92 -22.15 -4.04
N LEU A 17 8.93 -21.03 -4.77
CA LEU A 17 8.95 -21.05 -6.23
C LEU A 17 10.22 -21.72 -6.75
N GLU A 18 11.39 -21.40 -6.19
CA GLU A 18 12.66 -22.06 -6.54
C GLU A 18 12.61 -23.58 -6.27
N LEU A 19 12.18 -24.00 -5.07
CA LEU A 19 12.08 -25.41 -4.69
C LEU A 19 11.10 -26.21 -5.58
N ARG A 20 9.96 -25.62 -5.96
CA ARG A 20 8.97 -26.30 -6.80
C ARG A 20 9.39 -26.37 -8.27
N ILE A 21 10.08 -25.34 -8.78
CA ILE A 21 10.71 -25.37 -10.11
C ILE A 21 11.74 -26.50 -10.18
N GLU A 22 12.61 -26.62 -9.17
CA GLU A 22 13.64 -27.66 -9.10
C GLU A 22 13.05 -29.07 -8.97
N SER A 23 12.05 -29.24 -8.11
CA SER A 23 11.48 -30.57 -7.80
C SER A 23 10.58 -31.16 -8.89
N HIS A 24 9.87 -30.33 -9.66
CA HIS A 24 8.93 -30.83 -10.67
C HIS A 24 9.53 -30.90 -12.09
N GLY A 25 10.81 -30.54 -12.26
CA GLY A 25 11.43 -30.44 -13.59
C GLY A 25 10.68 -29.49 -14.52
N ILE A 26 9.81 -28.63 -13.95
CA ILE A 26 9.05 -27.66 -14.72
C ILE A 26 10.06 -26.60 -15.09
N PHE A 27 10.50 -26.63 -16.34
CA PHE A 27 11.22 -25.52 -16.94
C PHE A 27 10.23 -24.37 -17.16
N LEU A 28 9.77 -23.75 -16.06
CA LEU A 28 9.23 -22.40 -16.11
C LEU A 28 10.42 -21.57 -16.57
N ARG A 29 10.45 -21.22 -17.87
CA ARG A 29 11.48 -20.34 -18.42
C ARG A 29 11.69 -19.21 -17.40
N PRO A 30 12.93 -18.93 -16.95
CA PRO A 30 13.19 -17.91 -15.93
C PRO A 30 12.49 -16.57 -16.23
N ASP A 31 12.28 -16.27 -17.52
CA ASP A 31 11.57 -15.11 -18.04
C ASP A 31 10.04 -15.07 -17.85
N ARG A 32 9.35 -16.18 -17.51
CA ARG A 32 7.87 -16.19 -17.44
C ARG A 32 7.29 -16.00 -16.04
N ASN A 33 8.02 -16.35 -14.97
CA ASN A 33 7.58 -16.08 -13.58
C ASN A 33 8.38 -14.97 -12.87
N ARG A 34 9.58 -14.60 -13.35
CA ARG A 34 10.19 -13.30 -12.98
C ARG A 34 9.23 -12.12 -13.18
N PRO A 35 8.39 -12.04 -14.23
CA PRO A 35 7.38 -11.01 -14.39
C PRO A 35 6.38 -10.95 -13.24
N PHE A 36 6.03 -12.08 -12.60
CA PHE A 36 5.06 -12.08 -11.51
C PHE A 36 5.62 -11.43 -10.24
N LEU A 37 6.77 -11.90 -9.75
CA LEU A 37 7.44 -11.34 -8.57
C LEU A 37 7.99 -9.94 -8.85
N TRP A 38 8.46 -9.68 -10.07
CA TRP A 38 8.84 -8.35 -10.52
C TRP A 38 7.64 -7.40 -10.52
N ASN A 39 6.48 -7.84 -11.01
CA ASN A 39 5.25 -7.04 -11.02
C ASN A 39 4.72 -6.77 -9.62
N LEU A 40 4.83 -7.73 -8.69
CA LEU A 40 4.51 -7.52 -7.28
C LEU A 40 5.47 -6.49 -6.67
N ARG A 41 6.78 -6.70 -6.81
CA ARG A 41 7.80 -5.78 -6.29
C ARG A 41 7.65 -4.38 -6.89
N SER A 42 7.37 -4.25 -8.19
CA SER A 42 7.18 -2.94 -8.83
C SER A 42 5.93 -2.22 -8.33
N GLN A 43 4.87 -2.95 -7.99
CA GLN A 43 3.64 -2.36 -7.45
C GLN A 43 3.77 -1.93 -5.98
N VAL A 44 4.70 -2.51 -5.22
CA VAL A 44 4.92 -2.17 -3.80
C VAL A 44 6.16 -1.30 -3.57
N CYS A 45 7.05 -1.18 -4.56
CA CYS A 45 8.29 -0.39 -4.47
C CYS A 45 8.05 1.06 -4.04
N ASP A 46 7.00 1.71 -4.56
CA ASP A 46 6.65 3.08 -4.18
C ASP A 46 6.28 3.18 -2.68
N PHE A 47 5.59 2.18 -2.15
CA PHE A 47 5.26 2.07 -0.73
C PHE A 47 6.50 1.84 0.11
N ASP A 48 7.38 0.92 -0.29
CA ASP A 48 8.60 0.60 0.45
C ASP A 48 9.56 1.79 0.53
N ASN A 49 9.66 2.58 -0.54
CA ASN A 49 10.51 3.76 -0.60
C ASN A 49 9.91 5.01 0.06
N GLU A 50 8.59 5.04 0.28
CA GLU A 50 7.97 6.13 1.02
C GLU A 50 8.46 6.14 2.46
N ARG A 51 8.96 7.30 2.89
CA ARG A 51 9.51 7.53 4.24
C ARG A 51 8.52 8.20 5.17
N ARG A 52 7.51 8.88 4.60
CA ARG A 52 6.45 9.53 5.34
C ARG A 52 5.40 8.48 5.72
N LEU A 53 5.38 8.12 7.00
CA LEU A 53 4.48 7.11 7.55
C LEU A 53 3.00 7.40 7.31
N LEU A 54 2.56 8.67 7.34
CA LEU A 54 1.15 8.98 7.09
C LEU A 54 0.77 8.83 5.62
N ILE A 55 1.72 9.12 4.72
CA ILE A 55 1.54 8.86 3.28
C ILE A 55 1.55 7.36 3.01
N LYS A 56 2.49 6.64 3.62
CA LYS A 56 2.58 5.19 3.53
C LYS A 56 1.31 4.52 4.06
N LEU A 57 0.79 4.99 5.20
CA LEU A 57 -0.46 4.52 5.79
C LEU A 57 -1.62 4.64 4.80
N SER A 58 -1.74 5.78 4.12
CA SER A 58 -2.79 6.01 3.13
C SER A 58 -2.79 5.03 1.94
N ASP A 59 -1.64 4.41 1.65
CA ASP A 59 -1.47 3.46 0.54
C ASP A 59 -1.53 1.99 1.00
N THR A 60 -1.73 1.75 2.31
CA THR A 60 -1.76 0.40 2.92
C THR A 60 -2.78 -0.50 2.25
N GLY A 61 -4.01 -0.04 2.05
CA GLY A 61 -5.08 -0.86 1.47
C GLY A 61 -4.76 -1.32 0.04
N ARG A 62 -4.12 -0.47 -0.77
CA ARG A 62 -3.66 -0.83 -2.11
C ARG A 62 -2.60 -1.92 -2.06
N VAL A 63 -1.58 -1.74 -1.22
CA VAL A 63 -0.48 -2.72 -1.08
C VAL A 63 -1.01 -4.05 -0.59
N VAL A 64 -1.87 -4.03 0.44
CA VAL A 64 -2.48 -5.24 0.97
C VAL A 64 -3.24 -5.99 -0.12
N ALA A 65 -4.06 -5.29 -0.91
CA ALA A 65 -4.81 -5.91 -2.00
C ALA A 65 -3.89 -6.59 -3.03
N VAL A 66 -2.78 -5.94 -3.39
CA VAL A 66 -1.80 -6.47 -4.34
C VAL A 66 -1.07 -7.69 -3.77
N VAL A 67 -0.62 -7.62 -2.51
CA VAL A 67 0.09 -8.71 -1.85
C VAL A 67 -0.84 -9.90 -1.64
N GLN A 68 -2.04 -9.70 -1.12
CA GLN A 68 -3.02 -10.74 -0.90
C GLN A 68 -3.40 -11.44 -2.20
N ARG A 69 -3.67 -10.69 -3.28
CA ARG A 69 -3.96 -11.29 -4.59
C ARG A 69 -2.79 -12.12 -5.10
N SER A 70 -1.57 -11.62 -4.92
CA SER A 70 -0.37 -12.33 -5.37
C SER A 70 -0.13 -13.60 -4.56
N LEU A 71 -0.36 -13.53 -3.24
CA LEU A 71 -0.29 -14.67 -2.34
C LEU A 71 -1.25 -15.78 -2.78
N GLU A 72 -2.52 -15.45 -3.03
CA GLU A 72 -3.53 -16.42 -3.44
C GLU A 72 -3.21 -17.04 -4.81
N VAL A 73 -2.76 -16.24 -5.78
CA VAL A 73 -2.30 -16.75 -7.09
C VAL A 73 -1.11 -17.69 -6.94
N ALA A 74 -0.14 -17.37 -6.08
CA ALA A 74 1.02 -18.24 -5.86
C ALA A 74 0.60 -19.56 -5.21
N LEU A 75 -0.28 -19.52 -4.21
CA LEU A 75 -0.83 -20.72 -3.56
C LEU A 75 -1.60 -21.61 -4.55
N GLU A 76 -2.36 -21.02 -5.46
CA GLU A 76 -3.05 -21.74 -6.53
C GLU A 76 -2.05 -22.39 -7.51
N ILE A 77 -1.10 -21.62 -8.04
CA ILE A 77 -0.08 -22.12 -9.00
C ILE A 77 0.73 -23.27 -8.40
N LEU A 78 1.05 -23.19 -7.11
CA LEU A 78 1.84 -24.20 -6.42
C LEU A 78 0.98 -25.37 -5.87
N ASN A 79 -0.34 -25.29 -6.04
CA ASN A 79 -1.31 -26.25 -5.50
C ASN A 79 -1.14 -26.44 -3.98
N LEU A 80 -0.96 -25.33 -3.27
CA LEU A 80 -0.71 -25.25 -1.82
C LEU A 80 -1.91 -24.74 -1.04
N GLN A 81 -3.08 -24.52 -1.66
CA GLN A 81 -4.21 -23.82 -1.03
C GLN A 81 -4.61 -24.38 0.35
N ASP A 82 -4.61 -25.72 0.50
CA ASP A 82 -4.99 -26.43 1.73
C ASP A 82 -3.78 -26.97 2.54
N SER A 83 -2.60 -26.40 2.31
CA SER A 83 -1.35 -26.86 2.94
C SER A 83 -0.99 -26.09 4.22
N GLU A 84 -0.05 -26.61 5.01
CA GLU A 84 0.50 -25.88 6.16
C GLU A 84 1.23 -24.61 5.71
N GLU A 85 1.82 -24.62 4.51
CA GLU A 85 2.48 -23.48 3.90
C GLU A 85 1.49 -22.34 3.65
N SER A 86 0.24 -22.63 3.25
CA SER A 86 -0.77 -21.58 3.05
C SER A 86 -1.18 -20.90 4.35
N ILE A 87 -1.31 -21.67 5.43
CA ILE A 87 -1.58 -21.14 6.76
C ILE A 87 -0.40 -20.29 7.23
N SER A 88 0.82 -20.80 7.07
CA SER A 88 2.05 -20.11 7.45
C SER A 88 2.19 -18.78 6.72
N TRP A 89 1.97 -18.75 5.40
CA TRP A 89 2.11 -17.54 4.61
C TRP A 89 1.04 -16.50 4.93
N ARG A 90 -0.23 -16.90 5.06
CA ARG A 90 -1.30 -15.97 5.45
C ARG A 90 -1.07 -15.43 6.86
N SER A 91 -0.58 -16.26 7.78
CA SER A 91 -0.20 -15.83 9.13
C SER A 91 0.98 -14.84 9.12
N ALA A 92 2.01 -15.09 8.32
CA ALA A 92 3.15 -14.18 8.19
C ALA A 92 2.71 -12.83 7.61
N PHE A 93 1.80 -12.83 6.63
CA PHE A 93 1.25 -11.60 6.07
C PHE A 93 0.44 -10.82 7.10
N GLN A 94 -0.43 -11.49 7.85
CA GLN A 94 -1.20 -10.83 8.89
C GLN A 94 -0.30 -10.27 9.99
N GLN A 95 0.75 -11.00 10.37
CA GLN A 95 1.73 -10.49 11.32
C GLN A 95 2.42 -9.20 10.83
N GLU A 96 2.83 -9.13 9.55
CA GLU A 96 3.42 -7.91 9.00
C GLU A 96 2.43 -6.72 8.99
N ARG A 97 1.14 -6.99 8.74
CA ARG A 97 0.06 -5.99 8.83
C ARG A 97 -0.10 -5.48 10.26
N ASP A 98 -0.11 -6.38 11.24
CA ASP A 98 -0.24 -6.03 12.66
C ASP A 98 0.98 -5.24 13.17
N GLU A 99 2.20 -5.65 12.78
CA GLU A 99 3.44 -4.94 13.09
C GLU A 99 3.47 -3.54 12.46
N TRP A 100 2.93 -3.38 11.25
CA TRP A 100 2.77 -2.09 10.60
C TRP A 100 1.79 -1.18 11.36
N MET A 101 0.61 -1.68 11.71
CA MET A 101 -0.35 -0.91 12.52
C MET A 101 0.22 -0.52 13.89
N GLY A 102 1.01 -1.40 14.51
CA GLY A 102 1.74 -1.10 15.74
C GLY A 102 2.68 0.11 15.60
N GLN A 103 3.41 0.20 14.48
CA GLN A 103 4.29 1.34 14.22
C GLN A 103 3.52 2.65 14.05
N ILE A 104 2.35 2.61 13.40
CA ILE A 104 1.48 3.78 13.25
C ILE A 104 0.89 4.21 14.60
N MET A 105 0.42 3.28 15.43
CA MET A 105 -0.09 3.63 16.76
C MET A 105 0.99 4.29 17.64
N LEU A 106 2.25 3.84 17.53
CA LEU A 106 3.39 4.49 18.18
C LEU A 106 3.66 5.90 17.65
N LEU A 107 3.48 6.12 16.35
CA LEU A 107 3.55 7.44 15.75
C LEU A 107 2.43 8.34 16.30
N LEU A 108 1.17 7.89 16.28
CA LEU A 108 0.00 8.66 16.74
C LEU A 108 0.12 9.09 18.20
N SER A 109 0.77 8.28 19.03
CA SER A 109 1.03 8.57 20.43
C SER A 109 2.18 9.56 20.67
N ASN A 110 2.92 9.95 19.64
CA ASN A 110 4.07 10.85 19.73
C ASN A 110 3.80 12.18 19.02
N ASP A 111 3.36 13.18 19.78
CA ASP A 111 2.98 14.50 19.26
C ASP A 111 4.09 15.21 18.48
N GLN A 112 5.35 15.08 18.91
CA GLN A 112 6.45 15.74 18.24
C GLN A 112 6.72 15.10 16.87
N ARG A 113 6.71 13.77 16.81
CA ARG A 113 6.84 13.05 15.53
C ARG A 113 5.64 13.31 14.63
N MET A 114 4.42 13.32 15.17
CA MET A 114 3.22 13.66 14.41
C MET A 114 3.32 15.04 13.76
N LYS A 115 3.78 16.06 14.49
CA LYS A 115 3.97 17.41 13.92
C LYS A 115 4.97 17.42 12.77
N MET A 116 6.08 16.69 12.90
CA MET A 116 7.07 16.58 11.81
C MET A 116 6.50 15.86 10.59
N GLU A 117 5.70 14.83 10.81
CA GLU A 117 5.13 13.97 9.78
C GLU A 117 4.02 14.69 8.99
N ILE A 118 3.15 15.44 9.69
CA ILE A 118 2.10 16.28 9.10
C ILE A 118 2.74 17.37 8.23
N GLY A 119 3.75 18.06 8.77
CA GLY A 119 4.44 19.12 8.06
C GLY A 119 3.61 20.39 7.91
N ASP A 120 3.71 21.04 6.75
CA ASP A 120 2.97 22.27 6.43
C ASP A 120 1.51 22.03 5.99
N GLU A 121 0.80 23.11 5.69
CA GLU A 121 -0.61 23.05 5.28
C GLU A 121 -0.81 22.21 4.00
N ASN A 122 0.03 22.36 2.99
CA ASN A 122 -0.08 21.59 1.74
C ASN A 122 0.15 20.10 1.99
N GLN A 123 1.13 19.78 2.82
CA GLN A 123 1.44 18.41 3.23
C GLN A 123 0.30 17.79 4.05
N SER A 124 -0.37 18.58 4.90
CA SER A 124 -1.53 18.12 5.67
C SER A 124 -2.74 17.83 4.78
N VAL A 125 -3.01 18.68 3.77
CA VAL A 125 -4.08 18.47 2.79
C VAL A 125 -3.80 17.21 1.96
N GLU A 126 -2.56 16.99 1.54
CA GLU A 126 -2.15 15.76 0.85
C GLU A 126 -2.44 14.53 1.71
N ILE A 127 -1.99 14.52 2.96
CA ILE A 127 -2.22 13.39 3.89
C ILE A 127 -3.71 13.10 4.05
N LEU A 128 -4.52 14.12 4.36
CA LEU A 128 -5.96 13.96 4.57
C LEU A 128 -6.64 13.41 3.31
N THR A 129 -6.30 13.95 2.14
CA THR A 129 -6.88 13.53 0.87
C THR A 129 -6.56 12.07 0.58
N ARG A 130 -5.30 11.66 0.78
CA ARG A 130 -4.86 10.28 0.53
C ARG A 130 -5.44 9.31 1.54
N LEU A 131 -5.47 9.64 2.83
CA LEU A 131 -6.06 8.79 3.87
C LEU A 131 -7.54 8.54 3.59
N ARG A 132 -8.30 9.59 3.27
CA ARG A 132 -9.72 9.47 2.93
C ARG A 132 -9.92 8.63 1.67
N TYR A 133 -9.15 8.88 0.61
CA TYR A 133 -9.18 8.06 -0.59
C TYR A 133 -8.89 6.58 -0.28
N GLY A 134 -7.83 6.31 0.49
CA GLY A 134 -7.42 4.96 0.85
C GLY A 134 -8.52 4.20 1.59
N MET A 135 -9.16 4.84 2.58
CA MET A 135 -10.28 4.24 3.32
C MET A 135 -11.50 4.00 2.44
N GLU A 136 -11.89 4.98 1.61
CA GLU A 136 -13.06 4.86 0.72
C GLU A 136 -12.83 3.80 -0.37
N ARG A 137 -11.62 3.71 -0.93
CA ARG A 137 -11.31 2.83 -2.06
C ARG A 137 -10.99 1.40 -1.65
N TYR A 138 -10.30 1.23 -0.52
CA TYR A 138 -9.74 -0.06 -0.10
C TYR A 138 -10.32 -0.56 1.23
N GLY A 139 -11.38 0.06 1.75
CA GLY A 139 -11.97 -0.32 3.03
C GLY A 139 -12.47 -1.76 3.11
N GLU A 140 -12.86 -2.38 1.99
CA GLU A 140 -13.26 -3.80 1.97
C GLU A 140 -12.08 -4.78 2.12
N VAL A 141 -10.86 -4.33 1.83
CA VAL A 141 -9.63 -5.14 1.92
C VAL A 141 -8.97 -5.00 3.29
N LEU A 142 -9.14 -3.84 3.92
CA LEU A 142 -8.58 -3.53 5.23
C LEU A 142 -9.37 -4.21 6.34
N SER A 143 -8.69 -4.60 7.41
CA SER A 143 -9.39 -5.09 8.61
C SER A 143 -10.08 -3.92 9.33
N PRO A 144 -11.10 -4.19 10.15
CA PRO A 144 -11.72 -3.16 10.99
C PRO A 144 -10.71 -2.42 11.86
N GLU A 145 -9.71 -3.11 12.40
CA GLU A 145 -8.64 -2.53 13.21
C GLU A 145 -7.75 -1.59 12.39
N GLU A 146 -7.38 -1.97 11.16
CA GLU A 146 -6.60 -1.11 10.27
C GLU A 146 -7.36 0.16 9.90
N LEU A 147 -8.67 0.03 9.59
CA LEU A 147 -9.54 1.16 9.32
C LEU A 147 -9.66 2.11 10.52
N ASN A 148 -9.78 1.56 11.73
CA ASN A 148 -9.81 2.37 12.95
C ASN A 148 -8.50 3.17 13.10
N VAL A 149 -7.35 2.53 12.92
CA VAL A 149 -6.04 3.22 12.99
C VAL A 149 -5.92 4.30 11.91
N MET A 150 -6.39 4.04 10.69
CA MET A 150 -6.41 5.05 9.62
C MET A 150 -7.35 6.22 9.94
N SER A 151 -8.51 5.94 10.54
CA SER A 151 -9.46 6.96 10.99
C SER A 151 -8.87 7.81 12.12
N ASP A 152 -8.25 7.18 13.12
CA ASP A 152 -7.56 7.88 14.20
C ASP A 152 -6.43 8.76 13.67
N ALA A 153 -5.70 8.29 12.65
CA ALA A 153 -4.68 9.09 11.98
C ALA A 153 -5.28 10.29 11.23
N PHE A 154 -6.41 10.11 10.55
CA PHE A 154 -7.13 11.18 9.86
C PHE A 154 -7.58 12.26 10.85
N ASP A 155 -8.24 11.86 11.94
CA ASP A 155 -8.69 12.78 12.99
C ASP A 155 -7.52 13.48 13.68
N ALA A 156 -6.42 12.76 13.91
CA ALA A 156 -5.20 13.30 14.47
C ALA A 156 -4.57 14.38 13.60
N VAL A 157 -4.64 14.25 12.27
CA VAL A 157 -4.15 15.25 11.31
C VAL A 157 -5.07 16.46 11.29
N ILE A 158 -6.41 16.29 11.26
CA ILE A 158 -7.37 17.41 11.34
C ILE A 158 -7.12 18.23 12.61
N CYS A 159 -7.08 17.57 13.77
CA CYS A 159 -6.92 18.23 15.06
C CYS A 159 -5.61 19.05 15.17
N ARG A 160 -4.56 18.66 14.43
CA ARG A 160 -3.22 19.27 14.51
C ARG A 160 -2.92 20.26 13.40
N SER A 161 -3.64 20.19 12.28
CA SER A 161 -3.44 21.07 11.11
C SER A 161 -4.45 22.21 10.99
N ASN A 162 -5.59 22.13 11.70
CA ASN A 162 -6.75 23.03 11.52
C ASN A 162 -7.31 23.04 10.07
N VAL A 163 -6.95 22.04 9.25
CA VAL A 163 -7.45 21.87 7.90
C VAL A 163 -8.69 20.97 7.92
N VAL A 164 -9.73 21.38 7.20
CA VAL A 164 -10.95 20.58 7.02
C VAL A 164 -11.03 20.12 5.58
N LEU A 165 -11.02 18.81 5.36
CA LEU A 165 -11.20 18.21 4.03
C LEU A 165 -12.69 18.01 3.73
N VAL A 166 -13.21 18.72 2.73
CA VAL A 166 -14.64 18.64 2.36
C VAL A 166 -14.94 17.39 1.52
N GLU A 167 -14.18 17.14 0.45
CA GLU A 167 -14.40 16.02 -0.47
C GLU A 167 -13.09 15.61 -1.17
N VAL A 168 -12.95 14.31 -1.49
CA VAL A 168 -11.86 13.79 -2.34
C VAL A 168 -12.31 13.87 -3.81
N PRO A 169 -11.52 14.49 -4.71
CA PRO A 169 -11.88 14.54 -6.12
C PRO A 169 -12.02 13.15 -6.75
N ARG A 170 -13.04 12.94 -7.60
CA ARG A 170 -13.30 11.64 -8.26
C ARG A 170 -12.17 11.13 -9.16
N TRP A 171 -11.29 12.01 -9.61
CA TRP A 171 -10.13 11.69 -10.46
C TRP A 171 -8.84 11.44 -9.66
N PHE A 172 -8.90 11.48 -8.33
CA PHE A 172 -7.73 11.31 -7.49
C PHE A 172 -7.21 9.86 -7.55
N ALA A 173 -5.89 9.72 -7.68
CA ALA A 173 -5.19 8.44 -7.71
C ALA A 173 -3.82 8.60 -7.05
N THR A 174 -3.43 7.63 -6.23
CA THR A 174 -2.24 7.67 -5.37
C THR A 174 -1.04 6.95 -5.98
N SER A 175 -1.24 6.22 -7.08
CA SER A 175 -0.17 5.49 -7.77
C SER A 175 -0.28 5.59 -9.29
N LYS A 176 0.86 5.45 -9.99
CA LYS A 176 0.89 5.41 -11.46
C LYS A 176 0.00 4.30 -12.03
N HIS A 177 -0.08 3.16 -11.34
CA HIS A 177 -0.88 2.02 -11.78
C HIS A 177 -2.39 2.34 -11.78
N GLU A 178 -2.87 3.09 -10.79
CA GLU A 178 -4.28 3.57 -10.77
C GLU A 178 -4.55 4.58 -11.88
N TRP A 179 -3.59 5.46 -12.17
CA TRP A 179 -3.68 6.43 -13.26
C TRP A 179 -3.85 5.75 -14.63
N PHE A 180 -3.09 4.70 -14.93
CA PHE A 180 -3.17 3.98 -16.21
C PHE A 180 -4.52 3.28 -16.45
N GLY A 181 -5.25 2.92 -15.40
CA GLY A 181 -6.57 2.29 -15.49
C GLY A 181 -7.75 3.28 -15.52
N SER A 182 -7.49 4.56 -15.31
CA SER A 182 -8.54 5.57 -15.18
C SER A 182 -8.81 6.24 -16.53
N GLN A 183 -10.08 6.26 -16.99
CA GLN A 183 -10.45 7.06 -18.16
C GLN A 183 -10.30 8.54 -17.81
N ALA A 184 -9.29 9.19 -18.38
CA ALA A 184 -9.01 10.60 -18.15
C ALA A 184 -10.10 11.47 -18.80
N THR A 185 -11.04 11.96 -17.99
CA THR A 185 -11.89 13.09 -18.39
C THR A 185 -11.06 14.36 -18.26
N PHE A 186 -10.77 15.02 -19.38
CA PHE A 186 -10.13 16.34 -19.44
C PHE A 186 -10.79 17.32 -18.44
N VAL A 187 -10.01 18.00 -17.60
CA VAL A 187 -10.51 19.13 -16.81
C VAL A 187 -9.63 20.36 -16.96
N MET A 188 -10.30 21.47 -17.24
CA MET A 188 -9.76 22.80 -17.50
C MET A 188 -9.30 23.49 -16.19
N LYS A 189 -8.24 24.31 -16.30
CA LYS A 189 -7.63 25.08 -15.20
C LYS A 189 -8.58 26.16 -14.69
N LEU A 190 -9.02 26.08 -13.43
CA LEU A 190 -9.58 27.22 -12.69
C LEU A 190 -8.49 27.80 -11.80
N LYS A 191 -8.39 29.13 -11.86
CA LYS A 191 -7.31 29.95 -11.31
C LYS A 191 -7.05 29.66 -9.82
N ASP A 192 -5.75 29.75 -9.51
CA ASP A 192 -5.19 30.01 -8.18
C ASP A 192 -5.34 28.89 -7.14
N ASN A 193 -4.69 27.74 -7.38
CA ASN A 193 -3.79 27.06 -6.43
C ASN A 193 -3.11 25.85 -7.10
N LEU A 194 -1.81 25.73 -6.86
CA LEU A 194 -0.88 24.83 -7.56
C LEU A 194 -0.97 23.39 -7.01
N PHE A 195 -1.17 22.38 -7.88
CA PHE A 195 -0.51 21.07 -7.75
C PHE A 195 -0.07 20.59 -9.14
N MET A 196 1.17 20.13 -9.21
CA MET A 196 1.94 19.95 -10.45
C MET A 196 1.49 18.74 -11.27
N MET A 197 1.35 18.95 -12.58
CA MET A 197 1.32 17.90 -13.60
C MET A 197 2.60 18.02 -14.43
N TRP A 198 3.49 17.02 -14.34
CA TRP A 198 4.58 16.87 -15.30
C TRP A 198 4.10 16.00 -16.44
N THR A 199 4.28 16.46 -17.68
CA THR A 199 4.19 15.63 -18.88
C THR A 199 5.60 15.49 -19.43
N TYR A 200 6.02 14.26 -19.75
CA TYR A 200 7.11 14.06 -20.71
C TYR A 200 6.46 13.89 -22.08
N GLY A 201 6.96 14.67 -23.05
CA GLY A 201 6.68 14.49 -24.47
C GLY A 201 7.51 13.39 -25.09
#